data_AF-A0A1D1ULG3-F1
#
_entry.id   AF-A0A1D1ULG3-F1
#
_cell.length_a   1.000
_cell.length_b   1.000
_cell.length_c   1.000
_cell.angle_alpha   90.00
_cell.angle_beta   90.00
_cell.angle_gamma   90.00
#
_symmetry.space_group_name_H-M   'P 1'
#
loop_
_entity.id
_entity.type
_entity.pdbx_description
1 polymer ?
#
loop_
_entity_poly.entity_id
_entity_poly.type
_entity_poly.pdbx_seq_one_letter_code
_entity_poly.pdbx_strand_id
1 'polypeptide(L)' 'MEDLRGQGFDGGSNMGGKFIRVQARILEINLKALFVHCFAHRLNQVVEKTMESSVGRNLLMTLN' A
#
# COMPACT_ATOMS: atom_id res chain seq x y z
N MET A 1 -16.14 6.06 15.82
CA MET A 1 -15.17 5.03 15.37
C MET A 1 -15.31 3.70 16.13
N GLU A 2 -16.22 3.59 17.09
CA GLU A 2 -16.23 2.48 18.05
C GLU A 2 -16.67 1.13 17.46
N ASP A 3 -17.37 1.15 16.31
CA ASP A 3 -17.95 -0.06 15.68
C ASP A 3 -17.35 -0.44 14.32
N LEU A 4 -16.31 0.25 13.85
CA LEU A 4 -15.64 -0.12 12.60
C LEU A 4 -14.68 -1.29 12.85
N ARG A 5 -15.08 -2.50 12.41
CA ARG A 5 -14.33 -3.76 12.60
C ARG A 5 -13.28 -4.03 11.52
N GLY A 6 -13.24 -3.22 10.46
CA GLY A 6 -12.32 -3.41 9.33
C GLY A 6 -12.06 -2.09 8.62
N GLN A 7 -11.05 -1.36 9.05
CA GLN A 7 -10.58 -0.16 8.35
C GLN A 7 -9.47 -0.57 7.38
N GLY A 8 -9.71 -0.40 6.09
CA GLY A 8 -8.68 -0.56 5.05
C GLY A 8 -7.92 0.74 4.88
N PHE A 9 -6.60 0.67 4.91
CA PHE A 9 -5.73 1.83 4.74
C PHE A 9 -4.87 1.64 3.48
N ASP A 10 -4.49 2.74 2.82
CA ASP A 10 -3.57 2.66 1.69
C ASP A 10 -2.15 2.30 2.14
N GLY A 11 -1.33 1.84 1.19
CA GLY A 11 0.06 1.47 1.44
C GLY A 11 1.00 2.65 1.47
N GLY A 12 0.62 3.79 2.07
CA GLY A 12 1.51 4.93 2.24
C GLY A 12 2.84 4.53 2.89
N SER A 13 3.94 5.20 2.50
CA SER A 13 5.29 4.86 2.98
C SER A 13 5.44 4.98 4.50
N ASN A 14 4.61 5.78 5.16
CA ASN A 14 4.54 5.91 6.62
C ASN A 14 3.59 4.90 7.30
N MET A 15 2.83 4.10 6.54
CA MET A 15 1.83 3.19 7.08
C MET A 15 2.43 1.88 7.57
N GLY A 16 3.46 1.36 6.91
CA GLY A 16 4.02 0.03 7.23
C GLY A 16 4.97 0.03 8.43
N GLY A 17 4.54 -0.44 9.60
CA GLY A 17 5.47 -0.77 10.69
C GLY A 17 4.83 -0.81 12.08
N LYS A 18 5.38 -1.67 12.93
CA LYS A 18 4.79 -2.05 14.22
C LYS A 18 5.00 -1.04 15.35
N PHE A 19 6.02 -0.18 15.27
CA PHE A 19 6.49 0.58 16.44
C PHE A 19 6.47 2.11 16.29
N ILE A 20 6.81 2.65 15.11
CA ILE A 20 7.02 4.11 14.92
C ILE A 20 6.12 4.68 13.81
N ARG A 21 5.43 3.80 13.09
CA ARG A 21 4.68 4.15 11.89
C ARG A 21 3.21 4.45 12.22
N VAL A 22 2.49 4.97 11.23
CA VAL A 22 1.09 5.36 11.39
C VAL A 22 0.21 4.17 11.79
N GLN A 23 0.50 2.96 11.31
CA GLN A 23 -0.16 1.72 11.78
C GLN A 23 -0.04 1.53 13.30
N ALA A 24 1.12 1.78 13.89
CA ALA A 24 1.32 1.63 15.34
C ALA A 24 0.41 2.60 16.12
N ARG A 25 0.36 3.87 15.69
CA ARG A 25 -0.48 4.89 16.32
C ARG A 25 -1.98 4.61 16.16
N ILE A 26 -2.40 4.09 15.01
CA ILE A 26 -3.79 3.68 14.76
C ILE A 26 -4.19 2.54 15.70
N LEU A 27 -3.30 1.55 15.90
CA LEU A 27 -3.55 0.42 16.79
C LEU A 27 -3.63 0.83 18.27
N GLU A 28 -2.88 1.87 18.69
CA GLU A 28 -3.01 2.46 20.03
C GLU A 28 -4.38 3.10 20.28
N ILE A 29 -4.98 3.71 19.24
CA ILE A 29 -6.29 4.38 19.33
C ILE A 29 -7.43 3.37 19.17
N ASN A 30 -7.28 2.40 18.27
CA ASN A 30 -8.28 1.38 17.99
C ASN A 30 -7.61 0.06 17.56
N LEU A 31 -7.53 -0.90 18.48
CA LEU A 31 -7.01 -2.25 18.22
C LEU A 31 -7.76 -3.02 17.12
N LYS A 32 -9.00 -2.62 16.78
CA LYS A 32 -9.80 -3.25 15.71
C LYS A 32 -9.51 -2.66 14.32
N ALA A 33 -8.78 -1.53 14.25
CA ALA A 33 -8.40 -0.89 13.00
C ALA A 33 -7.12 -1.51 12.42
N LEU A 34 -7.23 -2.78 12.02
CA LEU A 34 -6.12 -3.53 11.44
C LEU A 34 -5.71 -2.92 10.09
N PHE A 35 -4.44 -2.58 9.98
CA PHE A 35 -3.85 -2.18 8.71
C PHE A 35 -3.72 -3.38 7.77
N VAL A 36 -4.40 -3.34 6.64
CA VAL A 36 -4.32 -4.34 5.56
C VAL A 36 -3.85 -3.66 4.29
N HIS A 37 -2.77 -4.16 3.68
CA HIS A 37 -2.30 -3.66 2.40
C HIS A 37 -3.30 -4.01 1.28
N CYS A 38 -3.76 -2.99 0.54
CA CYS A 38 -4.58 -3.19 -0.64
C CYS A 38 -3.76 -3.82 -1.80
N PHE A 39 -4.21 -4.97 -2.29
CA PHE A 39 -3.56 -5.69 -3.39
C PHE A 39 -3.58 -4.90 -4.69
N ALA A 40 -4.69 -4.23 -5.02
CA ALA A 40 -4.79 -3.39 -6.22
C ALA A 40 -3.78 -2.24 -6.21
N HIS A 41 -3.59 -1.60 -5.06
CA HIS A 41 -2.61 -0.53 -4.90
C HIS A 41 -1.17 -1.06 -5.03
N ARG A 42 -0.87 -2.22 -4.44
CA ARG A 42 0.44 -2.90 -4.58
C ARG A 42 0.72 -3.26 -6.04
N LEU A 43 -0.28 -3.79 -6.75
CA LEU A 43 -0.15 -4.10 -8.18
C LEU A 43 0.15 -2.84 -8.98
N ASN A 44 -0.61 -1.76 -8.76
CA ASN A 44 -0.40 -0.49 -9.44
C ASN A 44 1.00 0.07 -9.21
N GLN A 45 1.49 0.05 -7.96
CA GLN A 45 2.86 0.49 -7.64
C GLN A 45 3.93 -0.36 -8.37
N VAL A 46 3.74 -1.68 -8.47
CA VAL A 46 4.67 -2.55 -9.20
C VAL A 46 4.66 -2.23 -10.69
N VAL A 47 3.48 -2.01 -11.27
CA VAL A 47 3.35 -1.64 -12.69
C VAL A 47 4.04 -0.30 -12.94
N GLU A 48 3.75 0.72 -12.14
CA GLU A 48 4.38 2.04 -12.20
C GLU A 48 5.92 1.95 -12.15
N LYS A 49 6.45 1.27 -11.13
CA LYS A 49 7.90 1.04 -10.96
C LYS A 49 8.52 0.30 -12.15
N THR A 50 7.78 -0.65 -12.72
CA THR A 50 8.24 -1.44 -13.86
C THR A 50 8.29 -0.57 -15.11
N MET A 51 7.31 0.31 -15.32
CA MET A 51 7.29 1.27 -16.43
C MET A 51 8.37 2.37 -16.29
N GLU A 52 8.79 2.69 -15.07
CA GLU A 52 9.98 3.52 -14.81
C GLU A 52 11.30 2.82 -15.17
N SER A 53 11.31 1.50 -15.31
CA SER A 53 12.50 0.75 -15.72
C SER A 53 12.67 0.76 -17.24
N SER A 54 13.92 0.67 -17.70
CA SER A 54 14.24 0.50 -19.14
C SER A 54 13.62 -0.78 -19.71
N VAL A 55 13.51 -1.84 -18.91
CA VAL A 55 12.89 -3.12 -19.32
C VAL A 55 11.40 -2.93 -19.61
N GLY A 56 10.66 -2.27 -18.71
CA GLY A 56 9.22 -2.03 -18.89
C GLY A 56 8.93 -1.10 -20.07
N ARG A 57 9.72 -0.04 -20.26
CA ARG A 57 9.61 0.83 -21.44
C ARG A 57 9.84 0.09 -22.75
N ASN A 58 10.85 -0.78 -22.80
CA ASN A 58 11.18 -1.54 -24.01
C ASN A 58 10.06 -2.52 -24.40
N LEU A 59 9.41 -3.15 -23.41
CA LEU A 59 8.27 -4.04 -23.65
C LEU A 59 7.08 -3.29 -24.28
N LEU A 60 6.82 -2.06 -23.85
CA LEU A 60 5.78 -1.21 -24.44
C LEU A 60 6.12 -0.82 -25.88
N MET A 61 7.39 -0.55 -26.18
CA MET A 61 7.84 -0.22 -27.53
C MET A 61 7.75 -1.41 -28.49
N THR A 62 7.79 -2.66 -28.01
CA THR A 62 7.59 -3.87 -28.85
C THR A 62 6.13 -4.23 -29.12
N LEU A 63 5.19 -3.58 -28.43
CA LEU A 63 3.75 -3.77 -28.63
C LEU A 63 3.13 -2.77 -29.62
N ASN A 64 3.92 -1.82 -30.13
CA ASN A 64 3.59 -0.90 -31.22
C ASN A 64 4.37 -1.26 -32.48
#